data_AF-A0AAD5U2J5-F1
#
_entry.id   AF-A0AAD5U2J5-F1
#
_cell.length_a   1.000
_cell.length_b   1.000
_cell.length_c   1.000
_cell.angle_alpha   90.00
_cell.angle_beta   90.00
_cell.angle_gamma   90.00
#
_symmetry.space_group_name_H-M   'P 1'
#
loop_
_entity.id
_entity.type
_entity.pdbx_description
1 polymer ?
#
loop_
_entity_poly.entity_id
_entity_poly.type
_entity_poly.pdbx_seq_one_letter_code
_entity_poly.pdbx_strand_id
1 'polypeptide(L)'
;NFKGENTLKRCEELVSLKQNAQALTLLHDFIMSKRFRSTPIASLEPILLKFIELTVDQRKGKAAKEALHQYKNISQNVAINTIETVIRKFIELAETKVTEAQSKADQLTLTTVEDLEATETPESIILSTVLLTAESANKERTDRELVTPWLKFLWEAYRTALDILRNNARLEILYQVRCLEKQDLKFKIFFFKKN
;
A
#
# COMPACT_ATOMS: atom_id res chain seq x y z
N ASN A 1 29.12 -4.29 15.74
CA ASN A 1 28.08 -3.67 16.57
C ASN A 1 27.70 -2.30 15.99
N PHE A 2 26.39 -2.05 15.79
CA PHE A 2 25.76 -0.76 15.44
C PHE A 2 25.72 -0.24 13.99
N LYS A 3 25.77 -1.08 12.95
CA LYS A 3 25.47 -0.60 11.57
C LYS A 3 23.99 -0.63 11.19
N GLY A 4 23.17 -1.52 11.76
CA GLY A 4 21.72 -1.54 11.52
C GLY A 4 21.02 -0.26 12.02
N GLU A 5 21.38 0.21 13.22
CA GLU A 5 20.93 1.50 13.73
C GLU A 5 21.43 2.68 12.90
N ASN A 6 22.67 2.62 12.37
CA ASN A 6 23.16 3.66 11.47
C ASN A 6 22.41 3.68 10.13
N THR A 7 22.01 2.51 9.60
CA THR A 7 21.15 2.43 8.41
C THR A 7 19.79 3.06 8.67
N LEU A 8 19.20 2.79 9.85
CA LEU A 8 17.92 3.36 10.26
C LEU A 8 18.01 4.87 10.41
N LYS A 9 19.00 5.39 11.16
CA LYS A 9 19.23 6.84 11.31
C LYS A 9 19.44 7.53 9.97
N ARG A 10 20.22 6.92 9.08
CA ARG A 10 20.46 7.47 7.73
C ARG A 10 19.22 7.42 6.86
N CYS A 11 18.36 6.43 7.03
CA CYS A 11 17.05 6.40 6.39
C CYS A 11 16.17 7.53 6.93
N GLU A 12 16.12 7.75 8.24
CA GLU A 12 15.33 8.82 8.86
C GLU A 12 15.79 10.21 8.38
N GLU A 13 17.10 10.45 8.30
CA GLU A 13 17.68 11.66 7.73
C GLU A 13 17.22 11.88 6.28
N LEU A 14 17.27 10.84 5.44
CA LEU A 14 16.83 10.93 4.05
C LEU A 14 15.32 11.17 3.93
N VAL A 15 14.52 10.61 4.85
CA VAL A 15 13.08 10.87 4.92
C VAL A 15 12.81 12.31 5.35
N SER A 16 13.56 12.86 6.31
CA SER A 16 13.49 14.28 6.69
C SER A 16 13.85 15.21 5.53
N LEU A 17 14.77 14.80 4.66
CA LEU A 17 15.15 15.52 3.44
C LEU A 17 14.18 15.30 2.25
N LYS A 18 13.04 14.62 2.46
CA LYS A 18 12.06 14.23 1.43
C LYS A 18 12.63 13.36 0.31
N GLN A 19 13.79 12.75 0.51
CA GLN A 19 14.45 11.88 -0.47
C GLN A 19 14.00 10.42 -0.31
N ASN A 20 12.68 10.19 -0.35
CA ASN A 20 12.07 8.87 -0.11
C ASN A 20 12.59 7.79 -1.07
N ALA A 21 12.84 8.15 -2.33
CA ALA A 21 13.37 7.21 -3.33
C ALA A 21 14.76 6.69 -2.98
N GLN A 22 15.66 7.56 -2.49
CA GLN A 22 17.01 7.18 -2.09
C GLN A 22 17.01 6.39 -0.78
N ALA A 23 16.17 6.79 0.18
CA ALA A 23 15.95 6.06 1.42
C ALA A 23 15.52 4.61 1.16
N LEU A 24 14.59 4.42 0.21
CA LEU A 24 14.10 3.09 -0.17
C LEU A 24 15.20 2.25 -0.80
N THR A 25 15.99 2.78 -1.73
CA THR A 25 17.10 2.04 -2.34
C THR A 25 18.13 1.61 -1.30
N LEU A 26 18.50 2.52 -0.38
CA LEU A 26 19.44 2.22 0.69
C LEU A 26 18.93 1.09 1.60
N LEU A 27 17.66 1.13 1.98
CA LEU A 27 17.05 0.08 2.78
C LEU A 27 16.92 -1.24 2.00
N HIS A 28 16.56 -1.20 0.72
CA HIS A 28 16.47 -2.39 -0.13
C HIS A 28 17.83 -3.07 -0.27
N ASP A 29 18.91 -2.31 -0.51
CA ASP A 29 20.27 -2.83 -0.56
C ASP A 29 20.70 -3.46 0.77
N PHE A 30 20.30 -2.85 1.89
CA PHE A 30 20.56 -3.42 3.21
C PHE A 30 19.82 -4.74 3.42
N ILE A 31 18.54 -4.81 3.06
CA ILE A 31 17.69 -6.00 3.17
C ILE A 31 18.25 -7.14 2.31
N MET A 32 18.60 -6.84 1.05
CA MET A 32 19.17 -7.81 0.12
C MET A 32 20.56 -8.32 0.52
N SER A 33 21.27 -7.60 1.39
CA SER A 33 22.62 -7.97 1.80
C SER A 33 22.68 -9.26 2.65
N LYS A 34 23.82 -9.97 2.58
CA LYS A 34 24.09 -11.13 3.47
C LYS A 34 24.04 -10.75 4.96
N ARG A 35 24.24 -9.49 5.30
CA ARG A 35 24.28 -8.97 6.68
C ARG A 35 22.91 -8.87 7.32
N PHE A 36 21.86 -8.74 6.50
CA PHE A 36 20.47 -8.79 6.96
C PHE A 36 20.17 -10.10 7.69
N ARG A 37 20.73 -11.21 7.21
CA ARG A 37 20.59 -12.55 7.82
C ARG A 37 21.33 -12.71 9.15
N SER A 38 22.39 -11.93 9.41
CA SER A 38 23.18 -12.01 10.64
C SER A 38 22.80 -10.97 11.69
N THR A 39 21.84 -10.09 11.40
CA THR A 39 21.39 -9.02 12.30
C THR A 39 20.27 -9.54 13.20
N PRO A 40 20.24 -9.22 14.51
CA PRO A 40 19.16 -9.65 15.39
C PRO A 40 17.80 -9.10 14.95
N ILE A 41 16.75 -9.92 15.07
CA ILE A 41 15.39 -9.60 14.62
C ILE A 41 14.83 -8.36 15.32
N ALA A 42 15.18 -8.14 16.60
CA ALA A 42 14.75 -6.97 17.37
C ALA A 42 15.15 -5.63 16.72
N SER A 43 16.31 -5.57 16.06
CA SER A 43 16.73 -4.39 15.30
C SER A 43 16.18 -4.39 13.87
N LEU A 44 15.76 -5.55 13.37
CA LEU A 44 15.28 -5.74 12.00
C LEU A 44 13.83 -5.30 11.82
N GLU A 45 13.01 -5.57 12.83
CA GLU A 45 11.59 -5.22 12.85
C GLU A 45 11.32 -3.73 12.57
N PRO A 46 11.91 -2.75 13.31
CA PRO A 46 11.67 -1.34 13.02
C PRO A 46 12.21 -0.89 11.66
N ILE A 47 13.33 -1.47 11.20
CA ILE A 47 13.89 -1.20 9.86
C ILE A 47 12.91 -1.65 8.78
N LEU A 48 12.33 -2.85 8.92
CA LEU A 48 11.41 -3.39 7.95
C LEU A 48 10.07 -2.65 7.96
N LEU A 49 9.57 -2.24 9.13
CA LEU A 49 8.37 -1.41 9.24
C LEU A 49 8.54 -0.08 8.49
N LYS A 50 9.69 0.59 8.67
CA LYS A 50 10.01 1.81 7.90
C LYS A 50 10.18 1.57 6.41
N PHE A 51 10.80 0.45 6.04
CA PHE A 51 10.88 0.06 4.63
C PHE A 51 9.49 -0.12 4.00
N ILE A 52 8.59 -0.80 4.71
CA ILE A 52 7.23 -1.05 4.25
C ILE A 52 6.46 0.26 4.07
N GLU A 53 6.53 1.17 5.04
CA GLU A 53 5.93 2.51 4.95
C GLU A 53 6.36 3.23 3.66
N LEU A 54 7.67 3.27 3.39
CA LEU A 54 8.22 3.89 2.19
C LEU A 54 7.85 3.18 0.88
N THR A 55 7.77 1.83 0.89
CA THR A 55 7.37 1.07 -0.31
C THR A 55 5.89 1.24 -0.66
N VAL A 56 5.03 1.38 0.35
CA VAL A 56 3.60 1.66 0.17
C VAL A 56 3.41 3.06 -0.38
N ASP A 57 4.12 4.06 0.15
CA ASP A 57 4.11 5.43 -0.36
C ASP A 57 4.54 5.52 -1.83
N GLN A 58 5.59 4.79 -2.21
CA GLN A 58 6.10 4.77 -3.59
C GLN A 58 5.37 3.78 -4.51
N ARG A 59 4.35 3.07 -4.01
CA ARG A 59 3.64 1.98 -4.72
C ARG A 59 4.56 0.91 -5.32
N LYS A 60 5.72 0.66 -4.70
CA LYS A 60 6.73 -0.32 -5.17
C LYS A 60 6.44 -1.72 -4.62
N GLY A 61 5.31 -2.31 -5.04
CA GLY A 61 4.87 -3.63 -4.55
C GLY A 61 5.86 -4.76 -4.77
N LYS A 62 6.63 -4.73 -5.86
CA LYS A 62 7.67 -5.75 -6.15
C LYS A 62 8.79 -5.74 -5.10
N ALA A 63 9.29 -4.55 -4.74
CA ALA A 63 10.35 -4.40 -3.74
C ALA A 63 9.86 -4.84 -2.34
N ALA A 64 8.61 -4.52 -2.00
CA ALA A 64 7.97 -4.99 -0.77
C ALA A 64 7.89 -6.53 -0.73
N LYS A 65 7.47 -7.16 -1.82
CA LYS A 65 7.40 -8.62 -1.93
C LYS A 65 8.76 -9.28 -1.68
N GLU A 66 9.81 -8.81 -2.36
CA GLU A 66 11.16 -9.38 -2.22
C GLU A 66 11.68 -9.26 -0.78
N ALA A 67 11.53 -8.07 -0.17
CA ALA A 67 11.95 -7.81 1.21
C ALA A 67 11.19 -8.68 2.23
N LEU A 68 9.88 -8.82 2.06
CA LEU A 68 9.06 -9.65 2.95
C LEU A 68 9.39 -11.14 2.85
N HIS A 69 9.67 -11.66 1.65
CA HIS A 69 10.16 -13.03 1.49
C HIS A 69 11.48 -13.25 2.20
N GLN A 70 12.39 -12.29 2.09
CA GLN A 70 13.69 -12.37 2.74
C GLN A 70 13.56 -12.31 4.27
N TYR A 71 12.68 -11.45 4.78
CA TYR A 71 12.36 -11.38 6.21
C TYR A 71 11.75 -12.68 6.72
N LYS A 72 10.76 -13.25 6.02
CA LYS A 72 10.15 -14.56 6.34
C LYS A 72 11.22 -15.63 6.54
N ASN A 73 12.18 -15.70 5.62
CA ASN A 73 13.22 -16.74 5.67
C ASN A 73 14.08 -16.68 6.94
N ILE A 74 14.27 -15.50 7.53
CA ILE A 74 15.07 -15.28 8.73
C ILE A 74 14.23 -15.47 9.99
N SER A 75 13.01 -14.93 10.01
CA SER A 75 12.16 -14.92 11.21
C SER A 75 11.37 -16.21 11.41
N GLN A 76 11.19 -17.05 10.38
CA GLN A 76 10.43 -18.31 10.48
C GLN A 76 10.95 -19.26 11.58
N ASN A 77 12.26 -19.29 11.83
CA ASN A 77 12.89 -20.22 12.78
C ASN A 77 13.09 -19.63 14.17
N VAL A 78 12.90 -18.32 14.33
CA VAL A 78 13.31 -17.59 15.55
C VAL A 78 12.13 -16.88 16.21
N ALA A 79 11.35 -16.11 15.44
CA ALA A 79 10.30 -15.25 15.98
C ALA A 79 9.17 -15.04 14.98
N ILE A 80 8.25 -16.00 14.93
CA ILE A 80 7.08 -16.01 14.03
C ILE A 80 6.15 -14.82 14.29
N ASN A 81 6.01 -14.39 15.56
CA ASN A 81 5.14 -13.28 15.95
C ASN A 81 5.52 -11.95 15.28
N THR A 82 6.82 -11.73 15.00
CA THR A 82 7.26 -10.50 14.33
C THR A 82 6.80 -10.44 12.87
N ILE A 83 6.64 -11.59 12.20
CA ILE A 83 6.10 -11.66 10.84
C ILE A 83 4.64 -11.23 10.85
N GLU A 84 3.88 -11.68 11.85
CA GLU A 84 2.49 -11.29 12.03
C GLU A 84 2.35 -9.78 12.19
N THR A 85 3.12 -9.16 13.11
CA THR A 85 3.09 -7.71 13.33
C THR A 85 3.39 -6.94 12.04
N VAL A 86 4.43 -7.36 11.31
CA VAL A 86 4.87 -6.73 10.06
C VAL A 86 3.80 -6.84 8.97
N ILE A 87 3.21 -8.02 8.77
CA ILE A 87 2.15 -8.23 7.77
C ILE A 87 0.89 -7.46 8.16
N ARG A 88 0.54 -7.45 9.45
CA ARG A 88 -0.60 -6.69 9.94
C ARG A 88 -0.45 -5.21 9.63
N LYS A 89 0.74 -4.65 9.91
CA LYS A 89 1.03 -3.24 9.64
C LYS A 89 1.09 -2.94 8.14
N PHE A 90 1.61 -3.85 7.31
CA PHE A 90 1.64 -3.67 5.86
C PHE A 90 0.24 -3.47 5.27
N ILE A 91 -0.72 -4.31 5.68
CA ILE A 91 -2.09 -4.21 5.20
C ILE A 91 -2.77 -2.95 5.74
N GLU A 92 -2.61 -2.65 7.04
CA GLU A 92 -3.16 -1.44 7.67
C GLU A 92 -2.68 -0.15 6.99
N LEU A 93 -1.39 -0.08 6.62
CA LEU A 93 -0.84 1.05 5.87
C LEU A 93 -1.41 1.14 4.45
N ALA A 94 -1.53 0.01 3.75
CA ALA A 94 -2.11 -0.03 2.42
C ALA A 94 -3.60 0.39 2.43
N GLU A 95 -4.37 -0.02 3.43
CA GLU A 95 -5.76 0.39 3.63
C GLU A 95 -5.87 1.87 3.94
N THR A 96 -5.03 2.38 4.85
CA THR A 96 -4.97 3.81 5.17
C THR A 96 -4.74 4.65 3.92
N LYS A 97 -3.84 4.22 3.01
CA LYS A 97 -3.63 4.90 1.73
C LYS A 97 -4.82 4.85 0.79
N VAL A 98 -5.56 3.75 0.76
CA VAL A 98 -6.80 3.65 -0.01
C VAL A 98 -7.84 4.62 0.55
N THR A 99 -8.01 4.68 1.87
CA THR A 99 -8.95 5.61 2.52
C THR A 99 -8.55 7.07 2.31
N GLU A 100 -7.25 7.40 2.41
CA GLU A 100 -6.75 8.74 2.07
C GLU A 100 -7.01 9.09 0.61
N ALA A 101 -6.85 8.14 -0.31
CA ALA A 101 -7.12 8.34 -1.72
C ALA A 101 -8.61 8.51 -2.02
N GLN A 102 -9.48 7.76 -1.34
CA GLN A 102 -10.93 7.92 -1.40
C GLN A 102 -11.35 9.31 -0.90
N SER A 103 -10.88 9.71 0.29
CA SER A 103 -11.18 11.04 0.84
C SER A 103 -10.69 12.18 -0.07
N LYS A 104 -9.54 12.02 -0.73
CA LYS A 104 -9.07 12.99 -1.73
C LYS A 104 -9.93 13.00 -2.99
N ALA A 105 -10.38 11.85 -3.47
CA ALA A 105 -11.30 11.78 -4.60
C ALA A 105 -12.63 12.47 -4.25
N ASP A 106 -13.20 12.19 -3.07
CA ASP A 106 -14.42 12.82 -2.57
C ASP A 106 -14.27 14.35 -2.47
N GLN A 107 -13.16 14.84 -1.90
CA GLN A 107 -12.86 16.27 -1.82
C GLN A 107 -12.75 16.92 -3.21
N LEU A 108 -12.04 16.27 -4.16
CA LEU A 108 -11.91 16.78 -5.52
C LEU A 108 -13.24 16.84 -6.25
N THR A 109 -14.11 15.85 -6.04
CA THR A 109 -15.47 15.87 -6.62
C THR A 109 -16.33 16.97 -6.01
N LEU A 110 -16.16 17.31 -4.73
CA LEU A 110 -16.89 18.42 -4.09
C LEU A 110 -16.46 19.78 -4.66
N THR A 111 -15.15 20.00 -4.82
CA THR A 111 -14.61 21.29 -5.30
C THR A 111 -14.85 21.51 -6.80
N THR A 112 -14.92 20.45 -7.61
CA THR A 112 -15.28 20.59 -9.04
C THR A 112 -16.76 20.89 -9.26
N VAL A 113 -17.64 20.49 -8.34
CA VAL A 113 -19.08 20.83 -8.40
C VAL A 113 -19.32 22.31 -8.12
N GLU A 114 -18.52 22.95 -7.27
CA GLU A 114 -18.64 24.39 -6.97
C GLU A 114 -18.15 25.32 -8.12
N ASP A 115 -17.27 24.84 -9.01
CA ASP A 115 -16.71 25.62 -10.14
C ASP A 115 -17.57 25.53 -11.43
N LEU A 116 -18.41 24.49 -11.54
CA LEU A 116 -19.24 24.23 -12.72
C LEU A 116 -20.55 25.02 -12.78
N GLU A 117 -20.98 25.70 -11.70
CA GLU A 117 -22.11 26.65 -11.76
C GLU A 117 -21.74 27.96 -12.48
N ALA A 118 -20.45 28.26 -12.70
CA ALA A 118 -20.01 29.53 -13.28
C ALA A 118 -19.62 29.47 -14.77
N THR A 119 -19.40 28.28 -15.35
CA THR A 119 -18.83 28.17 -16.71
C THR A 119 -19.45 27.07 -17.56
N GLU A 120 -20.70 27.26 -17.99
CA GLU A 120 -21.27 26.48 -19.09
C GLU A 120 -20.63 26.89 -20.43
N THR A 121 -19.54 26.21 -20.80
CA THR A 121 -18.99 26.29 -22.15
C THR A 121 -19.70 25.31 -23.09
N PRO A 122 -19.90 25.65 -24.38
CA PRO A 122 -20.75 24.89 -25.31
C PRO A 122 -20.29 23.46 -25.60
N GLU A 123 -19.03 23.11 -25.32
CA GLU A 123 -18.54 21.72 -25.41
C GLU A 123 -19.14 20.81 -24.31
N SER A 124 -19.45 21.36 -23.14
CA SER A 124 -20.08 20.64 -22.02
C SER A 124 -21.55 20.29 -22.33
N ILE A 125 -22.25 21.16 -23.06
CA ILE A 125 -23.68 21.01 -23.38
C ILE A 125 -23.93 19.82 -24.33
N ILE A 126 -23.01 19.55 -25.26
CA ILE A 126 -23.13 18.43 -26.20
C ILE A 126 -22.89 17.09 -25.47
N LEU A 127 -21.95 17.07 -24.51
CA LEU A 127 -21.72 15.91 -23.67
C LEU A 127 -22.84 15.70 -22.63
N SER A 128 -23.45 16.78 -22.11
CA SER A 128 -24.56 16.70 -21.15
C SER A 128 -25.88 16.26 -21.77
N THR A 129 -26.10 16.53 -23.06
CA THR A 129 -27.31 16.10 -23.77
C THR A 129 -27.27 14.61 -24.15
N VAL A 130 -26.09 14.08 -24.47
CA VAL A 130 -25.91 12.65 -24.81
C VAL A 130 -25.79 11.77 -23.57
N LEU A 131 -25.39 12.33 -22.43
CA LEU A 131 -25.35 11.68 -21.14
C LEU A 131 -26.32 12.37 -20.18
N LEU A 132 -27.62 12.01 -20.25
CA LEU A 132 -28.53 12.32 -19.13
C LEU A 132 -27.85 11.82 -17.85
N THR A 133 -27.52 12.75 -16.93
CA THR A 133 -26.80 12.62 -15.63
C THR A 133 -25.29 12.95 -15.65
N ALA A 134 -24.96 14.24 -15.78
CA ALA A 134 -23.59 14.75 -15.68
C ALA A 134 -22.94 14.59 -14.28
N GLU A 135 -23.75 14.41 -13.23
CA GLU A 135 -23.23 14.35 -11.85
C GLU A 135 -22.64 12.99 -11.46
N SER A 136 -23.07 11.92 -12.13
CA SER A 136 -22.54 10.56 -11.99
C SER A 136 -21.27 10.33 -12.81
N ALA A 137 -21.18 10.92 -14.00
CA ALA A 137 -20.08 10.68 -14.94
C ALA A 137 -18.73 11.27 -14.47
N ASN A 138 -18.72 12.44 -13.81
CA ASN A 138 -17.48 13.05 -13.32
C ASN A 138 -16.95 12.39 -12.03
N LYS A 139 -17.86 11.93 -11.15
CA LYS A 139 -17.51 11.15 -9.95
C LYS A 139 -16.87 9.81 -10.34
N GLU A 140 -17.52 9.04 -11.22
CA GLU A 140 -17.00 7.75 -11.71
C GLU A 140 -15.64 7.87 -12.42
N ARG A 141 -15.38 8.96 -13.16
CA ARG A 141 -14.09 9.17 -13.84
C ARG A 141 -12.95 9.45 -12.86
N THR A 142 -13.18 10.33 -11.89
CA THR A 142 -12.20 10.70 -10.85
C THR A 142 -11.88 9.50 -9.95
N ASP A 143 -12.92 8.74 -9.58
CA ASP A 143 -12.84 7.51 -8.80
C ASP A 143 -12.08 6.39 -9.53
N ARG A 144 -12.32 6.24 -10.83
CA ARG A 144 -11.63 5.25 -11.65
C ARG A 144 -10.15 5.59 -11.87
N GLU A 145 -9.81 6.87 -11.93
CA GLU A 145 -8.43 7.31 -12.15
C GLU A 145 -7.61 7.31 -10.85
N LEU A 146 -8.20 7.72 -9.73
CA LEU A 146 -7.49 7.86 -8.46
C LEU A 146 -7.61 6.64 -7.55
N VAL A 147 -8.81 6.09 -7.35
CA VAL A 147 -9.08 5.04 -6.35
C VAL A 147 -8.74 3.65 -6.87
N THR A 148 -9.04 3.37 -8.14
CA THR A 148 -8.77 2.06 -8.78
C THR A 148 -7.30 1.61 -8.70
N PRO A 149 -6.27 2.44 -8.97
CA PRO A 149 -4.88 1.99 -8.86
C PRO A 149 -4.47 1.66 -7.42
N TRP A 150 -5.02 2.35 -6.41
CA TRP A 150 -4.77 2.02 -5.00
C TRP A 150 -5.49 0.74 -4.60
N LEU A 151 -6.71 0.49 -5.08
CA LEU A 151 -7.42 -0.77 -4.86
C LEU A 151 -6.68 -1.96 -5.48
N LYS A 152 -6.12 -1.81 -6.69
CA LYS A 152 -5.27 -2.82 -7.32
C LYS A 152 -4.00 -3.07 -6.50
N PHE A 153 -3.36 -2.01 -5.99
CA PHE A 153 -2.20 -2.12 -5.12
C PHE A 153 -2.52 -2.86 -3.82
N LEU A 154 -3.64 -2.52 -3.17
CA LEU A 154 -4.12 -3.17 -1.97
C LEU A 154 -4.39 -4.66 -2.23
N TRP A 155 -5.03 -5.00 -3.35
CA TRP A 155 -5.24 -6.40 -3.73
C TRP A 155 -3.94 -7.18 -3.90
N GLU A 156 -2.92 -6.58 -4.51
CA GLU A 156 -1.60 -7.19 -4.67
C GLU A 156 -0.84 -7.29 -3.33
N ALA A 157 -1.04 -6.34 -2.42
CA ALA A 157 -0.52 -6.38 -1.05
C ALA A 157 -1.13 -7.56 -0.27
N TYR A 158 -2.45 -7.74 -0.32
CA TYR A 158 -3.14 -8.90 0.24
C TYR A 158 -2.67 -10.22 -0.39
N ARG A 159 -2.48 -10.25 -1.71
CA ARG A 159 -1.93 -11.43 -2.40
C ARG A 159 -0.53 -11.78 -1.90
N THR A 160 0.33 -10.78 -1.76
CA THR A 160 1.70 -10.95 -1.26
C THR A 160 1.69 -11.42 0.19
N ALA A 161 0.87 -10.82 1.05
CA ALA A 161 0.69 -11.24 2.44
C ALA A 161 0.28 -12.72 2.55
N LEU A 162 -0.72 -13.15 1.78
CA LEU A 162 -1.15 -14.55 1.76
C LEU A 162 -0.05 -15.49 1.24
N ASP A 163 0.72 -15.08 0.23
CA ASP A 163 1.85 -15.87 -0.29
C ASP A 163 2.94 -16.09 0.78
N ILE A 164 3.18 -15.07 1.61
CA ILE A 164 4.13 -15.14 2.72
C ILE A 164 3.61 -16.01 3.86
N LEU A 165 2.33 -15.86 4.22
CA LEU A 165 1.68 -16.63 5.30
C LEU A 165 1.47 -18.10 4.94
N ARG A 166 1.36 -18.41 3.63
CA ARG A 166 1.20 -19.79 3.14
C ARG A 166 2.38 -20.66 3.57
N ASN A 167 2.08 -21.90 3.97
CA ASN A 167 3.00 -22.94 4.43
C ASN A 167 3.52 -22.81 5.88
N ASN A 168 2.93 -21.95 6.73
CA ASN A 168 3.28 -21.89 8.15
C ASN A 168 2.08 -22.30 9.01
N ALA A 169 2.13 -23.50 9.60
CA ALA A 169 1.05 -24.07 10.42
C ALA A 169 0.66 -23.17 11.61
N ARG A 170 1.60 -22.38 12.14
CA ARG A 170 1.34 -21.47 13.29
C ARG A 170 0.65 -20.17 12.90
N LEU A 171 0.60 -19.85 11.60
CA LEU A 171 -0.02 -18.63 11.08
C LEU A 171 -1.32 -18.92 10.32
N GLU A 172 -1.85 -20.14 10.39
CA GLU A 172 -3.07 -20.54 9.67
C GLU A 172 -4.29 -19.72 10.06
N ILE A 173 -4.44 -19.38 11.34
CA ILE A 173 -5.56 -18.56 11.83
C ILE A 173 -5.51 -17.15 11.21
N LEU A 174 -4.33 -16.53 11.21
CA LEU A 174 -4.13 -15.22 10.57
C LEU A 174 -4.31 -15.29 9.06
N TYR A 175 -3.87 -16.38 8.44
CA TYR A 175 -4.09 -16.62 7.02
C TYR A 175 -5.59 -16.71 6.68
N GLN A 176 -6.39 -17.40 7.51
CA GLN A 176 -7.83 -17.49 7.35
C GLN A 176 -8.51 -16.13 7.49
N VAL A 177 -8.18 -15.36 8.52
CA VAL A 177 -8.72 -14.00 8.72
C VAL A 177 -8.38 -13.09 7.54
N ARG A 178 -7.12 -13.05 7.11
CA ARG A 178 -6.69 -12.24 5.95
C ARG A 178 -7.27 -12.73 4.62
N CYS A 179 -7.58 -14.02 4.49
CA CYS A 179 -8.28 -14.55 3.32
C CYS A 179 -9.71 -14.02 3.21
N LEU A 180 -10.43 -13.93 4.34
CA LEU A 180 -11.80 -13.39 4.39
C LEU A 180 -11.80 -11.91 4.02
N GLU A 181 -10.93 -11.11 4.62
CA GLU A 181 -10.80 -9.68 4.28
C GLU A 181 -10.46 -9.46 2.80
N LYS A 182 -9.59 -10.31 2.24
CA LYS A 182 -9.29 -10.28 0.80
C LYS A 182 -10.52 -10.61 -0.06
N GLN A 183 -11.38 -11.53 0.37
CA GLN A 183 -12.62 -11.84 -0.32
C GLN A 183 -13.57 -10.63 -0.30
N ASP A 184 -13.72 -9.98 0.85
CA ASP A 184 -14.53 -8.76 0.98
C ASP A 184 -14.00 -7.63 0.09
N LEU A 185 -12.68 -7.44 0.05
CA LEU A 185 -12.07 -6.47 -0.85
C LEU A 185 -12.32 -6.81 -2.32
N LYS A 186 -12.23 -8.10 -2.70
CA LYS A 186 -12.55 -8.55 -4.06
C LYS A 186 -14.00 -8.24 -4.42
N PHE A 187 -14.94 -8.42 -3.49
CA PHE A 187 -16.34 -8.03 -3.67
C PHE A 187 -16.49 -6.52 -3.86
N LYS A 188 -15.85 -5.70 -3.03
CA LYS A 188 -15.84 -4.24 -3.17
C LYS A 188 -15.29 -3.78 -4.52
N ILE A 189 -14.15 -4.33 -4.96
CA ILE A 189 -13.56 -4.02 -6.26
C ILE A 189 -14.46 -4.46 -7.40
N PHE A 190 -15.09 -5.63 -7.30
CA PHE A 190 -16.01 -6.12 -8.34
C PHE A 190 -17.24 -5.24 -8.47
N PHE A 191 -17.81 -4.77 -7.35
CA PHE A 191 -18.95 -3.86 -7.32
C PHE A 191 -18.59 -2.49 -7.91
N PHE A 192 -17.43 -1.96 -7.56
CA PHE A 192 -16.89 -0.69 -8.09
C PHE A 192 -16.51 -0.73 -9.57
N LYS A 193 -16.40 -1.92 -10.17
CA LYS A 193 -16.12 -2.08 -11.61
C LYS A 193 -17.37 -2.26 -12.45
N LYS A 194 -18.53 -2.46 -11.80
CA LYS A 194 -19.80 -2.83 -12.42
C LYS A 194 -20.81 -1.68 -12.39
N ASN A 195 -20.72 -0.81 -11.39
CA ASN A 195 -21.22 0.55 -11.44
C ASN A 195 -20.12 1.42 -12.06
#